data_AF-A0A084IJW5-F1
#
_entry.id   AF-A0A084IJW5-F1
#
_cell.length_a   1.000
_cell.length_b   1.000
_cell.length_c   1.000
_cell.angle_alpha   90.00
_cell.angle_beta   90.00
_cell.angle_gamma   90.00
#
_symmetry.space_group_name_H-M   'P 1'
#
loop_
_entity.id
_entity.type
_entity.pdbx_description
1 polymer ?
#
loop_
_entity_poly.entity_id
_entity_poly.type
_entity_poly.pdbx_seq_one_letter_code
_entity_poly.pdbx_strand_id
1 'polypeptide(L)'
;MQAVIDILDILVWPITVLLLAFGFRSQLSALLARVSRIGYDGFSVRFQRLLGPAEQALSAERGGEVRAERQPREARLQRLAEQAPRAAILEAWADLTEVLSPVSDGGDTALPAIKRHTMAADDSVAIRALADIRDDALAADDREVTHDMASRYVRLACRARRRIETGAA
;
A
#
# COMPACT_ATOMS: atom_id res chain seq x y z
N MET A 1 0.94 -32.67 57.41
CA MET A 1 -0.01 -32.83 56.30
C MET A 1 -0.27 -31.52 55.54
N GLN A 2 -0.25 -30.33 56.17
CA GLN A 2 -0.41 -29.03 55.46
C GLN A 2 0.61 -28.78 54.33
N ALA A 3 1.90 -29.01 54.55
CA ALA A 3 2.93 -28.65 53.56
C ALA A 3 2.80 -29.34 52.19
N VAL A 4 2.14 -30.50 52.12
CA VAL A 4 1.91 -31.22 50.86
C VAL A 4 0.77 -30.56 50.07
N ILE A 5 -0.22 -30.00 50.76
CA ILE A 5 -1.37 -29.32 50.15
C ILE A 5 -0.90 -27.99 49.55
N ASP A 6 -0.07 -27.22 50.26
CA ASP A 6 0.42 -25.92 49.78
C ASP A 6 1.29 -26.05 48.51
N ILE A 7 2.08 -27.13 48.41
CA ILE A 7 2.90 -27.40 47.21
C ILE A 7 2.02 -27.80 46.03
N LEU A 8 0.98 -28.60 46.27
CA LEU A 8 0.03 -28.97 45.21
C LEU A 8 -0.71 -27.75 44.68
N ASP A 9 -1.15 -26.84 45.56
CA ASP A 9 -1.90 -25.64 45.16
C ASP A 9 -1.07 -24.70 44.26
N ILE A 10 0.24 -24.60 44.53
CA ILE A 10 1.17 -23.83 43.70
C ILE A 10 1.45 -24.51 42.36
N LEU A 11 1.47 -25.85 42.31
CA LEU A 11 1.77 -26.61 41.09
C LEU A 11 0.59 -26.74 40.12
N VAL A 12 -0.65 -26.66 40.62
CA VAL A 12 -1.85 -26.82 39.80
C VAL A 12 -1.91 -25.79 38.66
N TRP A 13 -1.59 -24.53 38.92
CA TRP A 13 -1.60 -23.46 37.90
C TRP A 13 -0.61 -23.67 36.74
N PRO A 14 0.70 -23.85 36.99
CA PRO A 14 1.66 -24.08 35.91
C PRO A 14 1.38 -25.37 35.15
N ILE A 15 0.93 -26.44 35.82
CA ILE A 15 0.52 -27.68 35.16
C ILE A 15 -0.69 -27.44 34.24
N THR A 16 -1.67 -26.67 34.71
CA THR A 16 -2.88 -26.33 33.92
C THR A 16 -2.52 -25.47 32.71
N VAL A 17 -1.67 -24.45 32.87
CA VAL A 17 -1.17 -23.62 31.76
C VAL A 17 -0.38 -24.47 30.77
N LEU A 18 0.46 -25.39 31.25
CA LEU A 18 1.24 -26.27 30.38
C LEU A 18 0.33 -27.24 29.59
N LEU A 19 -0.69 -27.81 30.22
CA LEU A 19 -1.70 -28.65 29.57
C LEU A 19 -2.50 -27.88 28.52
N LEU A 20 -2.96 -26.66 28.83
CA LEU A 20 -3.65 -25.79 27.88
C LEU A 20 -2.74 -25.43 26.71
N ALA A 21 -1.51 -25.00 26.99
CA ALA A 21 -0.54 -24.62 25.97
C ALA A 21 -0.22 -25.81 25.06
N PHE A 22 0.01 -27.00 25.61
CA PHE A 22 0.35 -28.18 24.80
C PHE A 22 -0.84 -28.72 24.00
N GLY A 23 -2.04 -28.75 24.60
CA GLY A 23 -3.26 -29.22 23.94
C GLY A 23 -3.76 -28.29 22.85
N PHE A 24 -3.63 -26.97 23.05
CA PHE A 24 -4.13 -25.98 22.11
C PHE A 24 -3.06 -25.30 21.27
N ARG A 25 -1.76 -25.66 21.36
CA ARG A 25 -0.69 -25.00 20.58
C ARG A 25 -1.01 -24.90 19.10
N SER A 26 -1.56 -25.98 18.52
CA SER A 26 -1.88 -26.05 17.10
C SER A 26 -3.11 -25.21 16.73
N GLN A 27 -4.06 -25.06 17.65
CA GLN A 27 -5.29 -24.29 17.44
C GLN A 27 -5.01 -22.79 17.64
N LEU A 28 -4.26 -22.43 18.69
CA LEU A 28 -3.78 -21.07 18.90
C LEU A 28 -2.90 -20.62 17.73
N SER A 29 -1.93 -21.43 17.29
CA SER A 29 -1.10 -21.06 16.14
C SER A 29 -1.91 -20.88 14.87
N ALA A 30 -2.93 -21.71 14.63
CA ALA A 30 -3.81 -21.59 13.47
C ALA A 30 -4.68 -20.32 13.52
N LEU A 31 -5.20 -19.97 14.71
CA LEU A 31 -5.99 -18.75 14.90
C LEU A 31 -5.12 -17.49 14.77
N LEU A 32 -3.93 -17.47 15.38
CA LEU A 32 -2.97 -16.38 15.22
C LEU A 32 -2.53 -16.22 13.75
N ALA A 33 -2.29 -17.32 13.04
CA ALA A 33 -1.96 -17.28 11.62
C ALA A 33 -3.11 -16.74 10.76
N ARG A 34 -4.37 -17.03 11.13
CA ARG A 34 -5.55 -16.54 10.40
C ARG A 34 -5.78 -15.04 10.62
N VAL A 35 -5.58 -14.55 11.85
CA VAL A 35 -5.63 -13.11 12.14
C VAL A 35 -4.52 -12.37 11.40
N SER A 36 -3.29 -12.93 11.38
CA SER A 36 -2.17 -12.32 10.63
C SER A 36 -2.39 -12.32 9.12
N ARG A 37 -3.05 -13.33 8.55
CA ARG A 37 -3.39 -13.36 7.12
C ARG A 37 -4.47 -12.37 6.74
N ILE A 38 -5.46 -12.12 7.60
CA ILE A 38 -6.56 -11.19 7.32
C ILE A 38 -6.08 -9.74 7.18
N GLY A 39 -5.08 -9.31 7.97
CA GLY A 39 -4.44 -7.99 7.79
C GLY A 39 -3.74 -7.86 6.43
N TYR A 40 -2.90 -8.84 6.08
CA TYR A 40 -2.21 -8.92 4.79
C TYR A 40 -3.16 -8.99 3.57
N ASP A 41 -4.30 -9.68 3.69
CA ASP A 41 -5.28 -9.81 2.59
C ASP A 41 -6.12 -8.54 2.39
N GLY A 42 -6.46 -7.82 3.47
CA GLY A 42 -7.37 -6.66 3.40
C GLY A 42 -6.84 -5.53 2.51
N PHE A 43 -5.59 -5.11 2.75
CA PHE A 43 -4.95 -4.07 1.96
C PHE A 43 -4.65 -4.54 0.53
N SER A 44 -4.09 -5.75 0.37
CA SER A 44 -3.72 -6.27 -0.96
C SER A 44 -4.92 -6.48 -1.88
N VAL A 45 -6.07 -6.92 -1.35
CA VAL A 45 -7.33 -7.03 -2.12
C VAL A 45 -7.83 -5.65 -2.54
N ARG A 46 -7.84 -4.66 -1.63
CA ARG A 46 -8.29 -3.30 -1.97
C ARG A 46 -7.33 -2.65 -2.98
N PHE A 47 -6.03 -2.84 -2.82
CA PHE A 47 -5.01 -2.39 -3.75
C PHE A 47 -5.27 -2.92 -5.16
N GLN A 48 -5.46 -4.23 -5.32
CA GLN A 48 -5.74 -4.81 -6.64
C GLN A 48 -7.05 -4.28 -7.24
N ARG A 49 -8.07 -4.09 -6.40
CA ARG A 49 -9.38 -3.57 -6.83
C ARG A 49 -9.31 -2.12 -7.32
N LEU A 50 -8.48 -1.27 -6.71
CA LEU A 50 -8.32 0.13 -7.09
C LEU A 50 -7.32 0.31 -8.24
N LEU A 51 -6.22 -0.45 -8.22
CA LEU A 51 -5.14 -0.31 -9.19
C LEU A 51 -5.51 -0.88 -10.56
N GLY A 52 -6.27 -1.98 -10.63
CA GLY A 52 -6.69 -2.60 -11.90
C GLY A 52 -7.49 -1.65 -12.82
N PRO A 53 -8.56 -1.00 -12.35
CA PRO A 53 -9.29 0.00 -13.13
C PRO A 53 -8.42 1.20 -13.53
N ALA A 54 -7.53 1.66 -12.64
CA ALA A 54 -6.60 2.76 -12.96
C ALA A 54 -5.58 2.37 -14.04
N GLU A 55 -5.08 1.12 -14.02
CA GLU A 55 -4.23 0.56 -15.07
C GLU A 55 -4.97 0.55 -16.42
N GLN A 56 -6.25 0.16 -16.44
CA GLN A 56 -7.05 0.10 -17.66
C GLN A 56 -7.30 1.50 -18.25
N ALA A 57 -7.70 2.47 -17.41
CA ALA A 57 -7.84 3.88 -17.79
C ALA A 57 -6.54 4.45 -18.40
N LEU A 58 -5.41 4.14 -17.78
CA LEU A 58 -4.10 4.59 -18.22
C LEU A 58 -3.52 3.78 -19.40
N SER A 59 -4.17 2.69 -19.81
CA SER A 59 -3.72 1.81 -20.91
C SER A 59 -4.54 1.96 -22.20
N ALA A 60 -5.70 2.64 -22.16
CA ALA A 60 -6.69 2.59 -23.23
C ALA A 60 -6.31 3.27 -24.57
N GLU A 61 -5.26 4.10 -24.69
CA GLU A 61 -4.86 4.66 -26.00
C GLU A 61 -3.34 4.74 -26.25
N ARG A 62 -3.00 4.14 -27.41
CA ARG A 62 -1.89 4.31 -28.35
C ARG A 62 -0.47 3.89 -27.94
N GLY A 63 -0.11 2.70 -28.45
CA GLY A 63 0.86 2.64 -29.55
C GLY A 63 2.21 3.23 -29.20
N GLY A 64 2.82 2.65 -28.18
CA GLY A 64 4.13 3.04 -27.72
C GLY A 64 4.44 2.17 -26.53
N GLU A 65 4.97 0.99 -26.80
CA GLU A 65 6.11 0.53 -26.04
C GLU A 65 7.21 1.57 -26.26
N VAL A 66 7.00 2.78 -25.71
CA VAL A 66 8.10 3.67 -25.39
C VAL A 66 8.85 2.79 -24.43
N ARG A 67 9.91 2.17 -24.95
CA ARG A 67 11.11 1.84 -24.23
C ARG A 67 11.42 3.09 -23.45
N ALA A 68 10.74 3.23 -22.32
CA ALA A 68 10.82 4.37 -21.46
C ALA A 68 12.26 4.25 -21.02
N GLU A 69 13.09 5.06 -21.64
CA GLU A 69 14.32 5.49 -21.04
C GLU A 69 13.90 5.85 -19.63
N ARG A 70 14.12 4.90 -18.69
CA ARG A 70 13.60 5.01 -17.33
C ARG A 70 14.18 6.32 -16.89
N GLN A 71 13.33 7.35 -16.80
CA GLN A 71 13.81 8.63 -16.36
C GLN A 71 14.54 8.35 -15.05
N PRO A 72 15.69 9.00 -14.80
CA PRO A 72 16.50 8.73 -13.62
C PRO A 72 15.66 8.75 -12.32
N ARG A 73 14.56 9.53 -12.34
CA ARG A 73 13.50 9.56 -11.32
C ARG A 73 12.73 8.25 -11.16
N GLU A 74 12.17 7.67 -12.22
CA GLU A 74 11.47 6.37 -12.16
C GLU A 74 12.41 5.25 -11.69
N ALA A 75 13.67 5.26 -12.15
CA ALA A 75 14.67 4.29 -11.70
C ALA A 75 15.02 4.46 -10.20
N ARG A 76 15.10 5.70 -9.70
CA ARG A 76 15.30 5.99 -8.27
C ARG A 76 14.13 5.47 -7.44
N LEU A 77 12.89 5.72 -7.88
CA LEU A 77 11.68 5.26 -7.19
C LEU A 77 11.56 3.74 -7.17
N GLN A 78 11.97 3.04 -8.23
CA GLN A 78 11.98 1.59 -8.25
C GLN A 78 13.00 1.00 -7.27
N ARG A 79 14.21 1.58 -7.17
CA ARG A 79 15.18 1.18 -6.13
C ARG A 79 14.65 1.46 -4.72
N LEU A 80 13.91 2.56 -4.56
CA LEU A 80 13.24 2.88 -3.29
C LEU A 80 12.16 1.85 -2.98
N ALA A 81 11.40 1.38 -3.97
CA ALA A 81 10.38 0.35 -3.79
C ALA A 81 10.96 -0.99 -3.31
N GLU A 82 12.21 -1.30 -3.68
CA GLU A 82 12.91 -2.51 -3.21
C GLU A 82 13.26 -2.44 -1.72
N GLN A 83 13.61 -1.25 -1.22
CA GLN A 83 14.13 -1.07 0.15
C GLN A 83 13.06 -0.59 1.13
N ALA A 84 12.17 0.28 0.66
CA ALA A 84 11.11 0.92 1.43
C ALA A 84 9.85 1.09 0.55
N PRO A 85 9.05 0.01 0.36
CA PRO A 85 7.88 0.00 -0.52
C PRO A 85 6.90 1.14 -0.24
N ARG A 86 6.59 1.38 1.05
CA ARG A 86 5.67 2.43 1.48
C ARG A 86 6.21 3.83 1.19
N ALA A 87 7.50 4.06 1.43
CA ALA A 87 8.15 5.34 1.09
C ALA A 87 8.13 5.59 -0.42
N ALA A 88 8.29 4.55 -1.25
CA ALA A 88 8.22 4.68 -2.70
C ALA A 88 6.84 5.09 -3.20
N ILE A 89 5.75 4.58 -2.58
CA ILE A 89 4.37 5.02 -2.89
C ILE A 89 4.20 6.50 -2.55
N LEU A 90 4.66 6.94 -1.38
CA LEU A 90 4.54 8.33 -0.94
C LEU A 90 5.34 9.30 -1.82
N GLU A 91 6.60 8.97 -2.13
CA GLU A 91 7.45 9.77 -3.00
C GLU A 91 6.87 9.83 -4.43
N ALA A 92 6.40 8.71 -4.97
CA ALA A 92 5.78 8.67 -6.29
C ALA A 92 4.49 9.50 -6.37
N TRP A 93 3.69 9.51 -5.29
CA TRP A 93 2.52 10.38 -5.18
C TRP A 93 2.92 11.85 -5.10
N ALA A 94 3.92 12.19 -4.28
CA ALA A 94 4.44 13.55 -4.16
C ALA A 94 4.90 14.09 -5.54
N ASP A 95 5.66 13.26 -6.27
CA ASP A 95 6.13 13.55 -7.63
C ASP A 95 4.99 13.76 -8.64
N LEU A 96 3.88 13.04 -8.50
CA LEU A 96 2.69 13.22 -9.33
C LEU A 96 1.96 14.52 -8.97
N THR A 97 1.82 14.81 -7.68
CA THR A 97 1.13 16.02 -7.19
C THR A 97 1.88 17.30 -7.51
N GLU A 98 3.22 17.27 -7.59
CA GLU A 98 4.05 18.38 -8.06
C GLU A 98 3.59 18.91 -9.43
N VAL A 99 3.15 18.01 -10.31
CA VAL A 99 2.65 18.37 -11.64
C VAL A 99 1.16 18.71 -11.61
N LEU A 100 0.39 18.19 -10.64
CA LEU A 100 -1.04 18.50 -10.49
C LEU A 100 -1.30 19.88 -9.85
N SER A 101 -0.38 20.40 -9.05
CA SER A 101 -0.50 21.70 -8.39
C SER A 101 0.77 22.55 -8.59
N PRO A 102 0.69 23.81 -9.03
CA PRO A 102 1.71 24.77 -8.65
C PRO A 102 1.53 25.05 -7.15
N VAL A 103 2.29 24.32 -6.31
CA VAL A 103 2.56 24.56 -4.88
C VAL A 103 1.41 25.21 -4.08
N SER A 104 0.67 24.41 -3.29
CA SER A 104 0.15 24.92 -2.02
C SER A 104 0.87 24.23 -0.87
N ASP A 105 1.78 24.98 -0.26
CA ASP A 105 2.36 24.69 1.03
C ASP A 105 1.24 24.51 2.08
N GLY A 106 1.34 23.46 2.90
CA GLY A 106 0.41 23.19 4.00
C GLY A 106 -0.76 22.29 3.62
N GLY A 107 -0.80 21.11 4.25
CA GLY A 107 -1.74 20.04 3.95
C GLY A 107 -3.21 20.45 3.97
N ASP A 108 -3.93 20.06 2.92
CA ASP A 108 -5.19 19.36 3.05
C ASP A 108 -5.49 18.61 1.75
N THR A 109 -6.28 17.55 1.85
CA THR A 109 -6.51 16.47 0.88
C THR A 109 -7.30 16.88 -0.37
N ALA A 110 -7.19 18.12 -0.84
CA ALA A 110 -7.96 18.65 -1.95
C ALA A 110 -7.05 18.96 -3.15
N LEU A 111 -7.08 18.09 -4.16
CA LEU A 111 -6.57 18.40 -5.50
C LEU A 111 -7.08 19.79 -5.93
N PRO A 112 -6.22 20.77 -6.27
CA PRO A 112 -6.66 22.10 -6.65
C PRO A 112 -7.64 22.00 -7.82
N ALA A 113 -8.83 22.58 -7.64
CA ALA A 113 -9.95 22.50 -8.58
C ALA A 113 -9.59 23.03 -10.00
N ILE A 114 -8.52 23.82 -10.10
CA ILE A 114 -8.12 24.56 -11.30
C ILE A 114 -7.62 23.64 -12.43
N LYS A 115 -6.95 22.51 -12.13
CA LYS A 115 -6.51 21.53 -13.15
C LYS A 115 -7.54 20.44 -13.47
N ARG A 116 -8.62 20.36 -12.69
CA ARG A 116 -9.66 19.33 -12.85
C ARG A 116 -10.49 19.53 -14.13
N HIS A 117 -10.52 20.75 -14.67
CA HIS A 117 -11.28 21.10 -15.87
C HIS A 117 -10.55 20.83 -17.20
N THR A 118 -9.23 20.61 -17.18
CA THR A 118 -8.43 20.30 -18.38
C THR A 118 -7.99 18.84 -18.47
N MET A 119 -8.16 18.05 -17.41
CA MET A 119 -7.87 16.62 -17.45
C MET A 119 -9.01 15.83 -18.07
N ALA A 120 -8.67 14.83 -18.88
CA ALA A 120 -9.63 13.84 -19.35
C ALA A 120 -10.31 13.18 -18.13
N ALA A 121 -11.61 12.90 -18.26
CA ALA A 121 -12.41 12.30 -17.19
C ALA A 121 -11.75 11.00 -16.66
N ASP A 122 -11.13 10.24 -17.56
CA ASP A 122 -10.45 8.98 -17.26
C ASP A 122 -9.18 9.17 -16.40
N ASP A 123 -8.37 10.20 -16.69
CA ASP A 123 -7.17 10.49 -15.91
C ASP A 123 -7.52 10.98 -14.49
N SER A 124 -8.65 11.69 -14.33
CA SER A 124 -9.14 12.14 -13.02
C SER A 124 -9.58 10.97 -12.12
N VAL A 125 -10.14 9.91 -12.72
CA VAL A 125 -10.52 8.68 -12.02
C VAL A 125 -9.26 7.92 -11.60
N ALA A 126 -8.27 7.80 -12.50
CA ALA A 126 -7.00 7.17 -12.19
C ALA A 126 -6.24 7.88 -11.06
N ILE A 127 -6.22 9.22 -11.03
CA ILE A 127 -5.58 9.99 -9.96
C ILE A 127 -6.29 9.79 -8.62
N ARG A 128 -7.64 9.76 -8.61
CA ARG A 128 -8.38 9.51 -7.37
C ARG A 128 -8.08 8.11 -6.83
N ALA A 129 -8.05 7.09 -7.68
CA ALA A 129 -7.66 5.75 -7.28
C ALA A 129 -6.23 5.69 -6.70
N LEU A 130 -5.28 6.45 -7.29
CA LEU A 130 -3.91 6.56 -6.77
C LEU A 130 -3.86 7.28 -5.40
N ALA A 131 -4.75 8.26 -5.16
CA ALA A 131 -4.89 8.92 -3.86
C ALA A 131 -5.43 7.95 -2.80
N ASP A 132 -6.50 7.21 -3.13
CA ASP A 132 -7.10 6.23 -2.22
C ASP A 132 -6.08 5.16 -1.81
N ILE A 133 -5.29 4.67 -2.78
CA ILE A 133 -4.22 3.69 -2.51
C ILE A 133 -3.11 4.27 -1.62
N ARG A 134 -2.78 5.56 -1.77
CA ARG A 134 -1.82 6.23 -0.88
C ARG A 134 -2.36 6.27 0.54
N ASP A 135 -3.62 6.63 0.71
CA ASP A 135 -4.27 6.74 2.02
C ASP A 135 -4.34 5.38 2.72
N ASP A 136 -4.70 4.34 1.96
CA ASP A 136 -4.66 2.97 2.45
C ASP A 136 -3.23 2.54 2.82
N ALA A 137 -2.22 2.89 2.01
CA ALA A 137 -0.83 2.57 2.30
C ALA A 137 -0.29 3.32 3.52
N LEU A 138 -0.82 4.52 3.83
CA LEU A 138 -0.51 5.24 5.07
C LEU A 138 -1.13 4.56 6.29
N ALA A 139 -2.33 3.98 6.14
CA ALA A 139 -3.01 3.28 7.22
C ALA A 139 -2.50 1.84 7.45
N ALA A 140 -1.89 1.23 6.42
CA ALA A 140 -1.36 -0.13 6.46
C ALA A 140 -0.07 -0.24 7.29
N ASP A 141 0.17 -1.42 7.87
CA ASP A 141 1.45 -1.76 8.50
C ASP A 141 2.54 -1.94 7.42
N ASP A 142 3.80 -1.68 7.78
CA ASP A 142 4.92 -1.71 6.82
C ASP A 142 5.09 -3.10 6.16
N ARG A 143 4.63 -4.17 6.81
CA ARG A 143 4.66 -5.55 6.30
C ARG A 143 3.59 -5.84 5.25
N GLU A 144 2.52 -5.05 5.18
CA GLU A 144 1.43 -5.27 4.23
C GLU A 144 1.77 -4.69 2.86
N VAL A 145 2.60 -3.64 2.80
CA VAL A 145 3.01 -2.99 1.55
C VAL A 145 4.20 -3.73 0.91
N THR A 146 3.94 -4.53 -0.12
CA THR A 146 4.97 -5.30 -0.82
C THR A 146 5.70 -4.52 -1.91
N HIS A 147 6.91 -4.96 -2.25
CA HIS A 147 7.70 -4.42 -3.37
C HIS A 147 6.95 -4.43 -4.71
N ASP A 148 6.19 -5.50 -5.01
CA ASP A 148 5.43 -5.59 -6.27
C ASP A 148 4.34 -4.52 -6.34
N MET A 149 3.59 -4.32 -5.25
CA MET A 149 2.57 -3.28 -5.17
C MET A 149 3.18 -1.88 -5.32
N ALA A 150 4.26 -1.60 -4.60
CA ALA A 150 4.97 -0.32 -4.73
C ALA A 150 5.50 -0.10 -6.16
N SER A 151 6.10 -1.12 -6.78
CA SER A 151 6.59 -1.04 -8.16
C SER A 151 5.48 -0.78 -9.18
N ARG A 152 4.32 -1.43 -9.03
CA ARG A 152 3.16 -1.19 -9.89
C ARG A 152 2.63 0.22 -9.71
N TYR A 153 2.49 0.67 -8.46
CA TYR A 153 2.07 2.04 -8.13
C TYR A 153 3.01 3.08 -8.75
N VAL A 154 4.33 2.94 -8.57
CA VAL A 154 5.37 3.83 -9.12
C VAL A 154 5.23 3.94 -10.64
N ARG A 155 5.10 2.80 -11.35
CA ARG A 155 4.94 2.81 -12.82
C ARG A 155 3.71 3.57 -13.27
N LEU A 156 2.59 3.41 -12.54
CA LEU A 156 1.34 4.09 -12.86
C LEU A 156 1.39 5.59 -12.54
N ALA A 157 1.93 5.97 -11.40
CA ALA A 157 2.12 7.37 -11.03
C ALA A 157 3.03 8.10 -12.04
N CYS A 158 4.15 7.49 -12.43
CA CYS A 158 5.03 8.05 -13.47
C CYS A 158 4.33 8.15 -14.84
N ARG A 159 3.48 7.17 -15.19
CA ARG A 159 2.71 7.22 -16.42
C ARG A 159 1.64 8.33 -16.39
N ALA A 160 0.90 8.45 -15.29
CA ALA A 160 -0.09 9.50 -15.09
C ALA A 160 0.56 10.89 -15.16
N ARG A 161 1.73 11.06 -14.53
CA ARG A 161 2.51 12.30 -14.59
C ARG A 161 2.87 12.67 -16.03
N ARG A 162 3.45 11.72 -16.79
CA ARG A 162 3.80 11.94 -18.19
C ARG A 162 2.58 12.35 -19.01
N ARG A 163 1.42 11.71 -18.82
CA ARG A 163 0.18 12.11 -19.50
C ARG A 163 -0.22 13.55 -19.21
N ILE A 164 -0.10 14.00 -17.96
CA ILE A 164 -0.38 15.41 -17.60
C ILE A 164 0.61 16.35 -18.24
N GLU A 165 1.91 16.02 -18.25
CA GLU A 165 2.95 16.84 -18.87
C GLU A 165 2.74 16.96 -20.39
N THR A 166 2.39 15.86 -21.08
CA THR A 166 2.16 15.87 -22.54
C THR A 166 0.82 16.50 -22.92
N GLY A 167 -0.22 16.37 -22.09
CA GLY A 167 -1.54 16.97 -22.34
C GLY A 167 -1.64 18.46 -21.96
N ALA A 168 -0.63 18.99 -21.26
CA ALA A 168 -0.52 20.42 -20.91
C ALA A 168 0.30 21.24 -21.91
N ALA A 169 0.89 20.61 -22.93
CA ALA A 169 1.63 21.24 -24.03
C ALA A 169 0.73 21.46 -25.25
#